data_AF-A0A6N7W9B6-F1
#
_entry.id   AF-A0A6N7W9B6-F1
#
_cell.length_a   1.000
_cell.length_b   1.000
_cell.length_c   1.000
_cell.angle_alpha   90.00
_cell.angle_beta   90.00
_cell.angle_gamma   90.00
#
_symmetry.space_group_name_H-M   'P 1'
#
loop_
_entity.id
_entity.type
_entity.pdbx_description
1 polymer ?
#
loop_
_entity_poly.entity_id
_entity_poly.type
_entity_poly.pdbx_seq_one_letter_code
_entity_poly.pdbx_strand_id
1 'polypeptide(L)'
;MYIGDETALPAIARRREEIPAHLRGIVLVEVADEGEMQDLECPPGFEIRWIIRGGRPAGSTSELVSEAKKVSLPPSPGTYVWFGGEQSAIKPLRAWVKEAGLVAGEFDLTGYWRHGKHGNQLTAGDVLHAVKHMLHIPHRD
;
A
#
# COMPACT_ATOMS: atom_id res chain seq x y z
N MET A 1 2.61 -0.11 -8.49
CA MET A 1 1.52 -0.80 -7.76
C MET A 1 1.41 -0.19 -6.39
N TYR A 2 0.20 0.19 -5.97
CA TYR A 2 -0.08 0.74 -4.64
C TYR A 2 -1.03 -0.21 -3.92
N ILE A 3 -0.75 -0.49 -2.65
CA ILE A 3 -1.48 -1.46 -1.83
C ILE A 3 -1.78 -0.78 -0.49
N GLY A 4 -2.99 -0.90 0.03
CA GLY A 4 -3.25 -0.48 1.39
C GLY A 4 -4.64 -0.80 1.91
N ASP A 5 -4.86 -0.48 3.17
CA ASP A 5 -6.20 -0.44 3.76
C ASP A 5 -6.75 1.00 3.76
N GLU A 6 -7.92 1.23 4.34
CA GLU A 6 -8.55 2.55 4.37
C GLU A 6 -7.65 3.64 4.97
N THR A 7 -6.71 3.28 5.85
CA THR A 7 -5.79 4.24 6.47
C THR A 7 -4.76 4.78 5.49
N ALA A 8 -4.53 4.08 4.37
CA ALA A 8 -3.62 4.48 3.31
C ALA A 8 -4.29 5.31 2.21
N LEU A 9 -5.63 5.40 2.18
CA LEU A 9 -6.37 6.14 1.16
C LEU A 9 -5.88 7.59 0.98
N PRO A 10 -5.65 8.40 2.04
CA PRO A 10 -5.15 9.76 1.85
C PRO A 10 -3.77 9.81 1.17
N ALA A 11 -2.88 8.88 1.50
CA ALA A 11 -1.54 8.82 0.92
C ALA A 11 -1.56 8.34 -0.55
N ILE A 12 -2.43 7.38 -0.88
CA ILE A 12 -2.67 6.92 -2.26
C ILE A 12 -3.28 8.05 -3.09
N ALA A 13 -4.30 8.74 -2.55
CA ALA A 13 -4.99 9.83 -3.20
C ALA A 13 -4.04 10.96 -3.58
N ARG A 14 -3.05 11.28 -2.74
CA ARG A 14 -2.00 12.25 -3.05
C ARG A 14 -1.01 11.73 -4.09
N ARG A 15 -0.50 10.51 -3.91
CA ARG A 15 0.54 9.95 -4.79
C ARG A 15 0.06 9.81 -6.24
N ARG A 16 -1.22 9.51 -6.46
CA ARG A 16 -1.76 9.32 -7.82
C ARG A 16 -1.67 10.57 -8.68
N GLU A 17 -1.72 11.75 -8.07
CA GLU A 17 -1.65 13.06 -8.76
C GLU A 17 -0.28 13.30 -9.39
N GLU A 18 0.76 12.64 -8.87
CA GLU A 18 2.15 12.77 -9.31
C GLU A 18 2.55 11.66 -10.29
N ILE A 19 1.66 10.70 -10.60
CA ILE A 19 1.98 9.57 -11.48
C ILE A 19 2.09 10.05 -12.94
N PRO A 20 3.24 9.84 -13.61
CA PRO A 20 3.35 10.13 -15.03
C PRO A 20 2.34 9.35 -15.86
N ALA A 21 1.68 10.02 -16.82
CA ALA A 21 0.58 9.45 -17.61
C ALA A 21 0.94 8.20 -18.45
N HIS A 22 2.22 7.97 -18.71
CA HIS A 22 2.70 6.79 -19.47
C HIS A 22 2.87 5.54 -18.60
N LEU A 23 2.80 5.67 -17.26
CA LEU A 23 2.89 4.54 -16.36
C LEU A 23 1.59 3.75 -16.34
N ARG A 24 1.74 2.47 -16.03
CA ARG A 24 0.64 1.53 -15.82
C ARG A 24 0.75 0.92 -14.44
N GLY A 25 -0.37 0.49 -13.88
CA GLY A 25 -0.33 -0.13 -12.57
C GLY A 25 -1.68 -0.51 -12.04
N ILE A 26 -1.66 -0.86 -10.77
CA ILE A 26 -2.83 -1.26 -10.02
C ILE A 26 -2.77 -0.61 -8.63
N VAL A 27 -3.94 -0.18 -8.17
CA VAL A 27 -4.21 0.25 -6.80
C VAL A 27 -5.11 -0.80 -6.16
N LEU A 28 -4.64 -1.44 -5.09
CA LEU A 28 -5.42 -2.37 -4.28
C LEU A 28 -5.74 -1.70 -2.94
N VAL A 29 -7.02 -1.54 -2.62
CA VAL A 29 -7.45 -0.96 -1.36
C VAL A 29 -8.43 -1.87 -0.64
N GLU A 30 -8.13 -2.24 0.59
CA GLU A 30 -9.08 -2.89 1.50
C GLU A 30 -9.91 -1.83 2.24
N VAL A 31 -11.23 -1.99 2.26
CA VAL A 31 -12.16 -1.14 3.02
C VAL A 31 -13.22 -1.98 3.73
N ALA A 32 -13.94 -1.37 4.67
CA ALA A 32 -14.93 -2.07 5.48
C ALA A 32 -16.09 -2.63 4.62
N ASP A 33 -16.63 -1.78 3.75
CA ASP A 33 -17.78 -2.02 2.91
C ASP A 33 -17.80 -1.08 1.69
N GLU A 34 -18.79 -1.22 0.82
CA GLU A 34 -18.91 -0.45 -0.43
C GLU A 34 -19.09 1.06 -0.18
N GLY A 35 -19.63 1.47 0.98
CA GLY A 35 -19.83 2.88 1.33
C GLY A 35 -18.53 3.62 1.63
N GLU A 36 -17.45 2.88 1.92
CA GLU A 36 -16.11 3.42 2.16
C GLU A 36 -15.27 3.53 0.86
N MET A 37 -15.81 3.08 -0.28
CA MET A 37 -15.15 3.28 -1.57
C MET A 37 -15.15 4.75 -1.94
N GLN A 38 -13.98 5.26 -2.36
CA GLN A 38 -13.82 6.65 -2.78
C GLN A 38 -13.79 6.74 -4.30
N ASP A 39 -14.31 7.84 -4.84
CA ASP A 39 -14.12 8.18 -6.25
C ASP A 39 -12.67 8.64 -6.47
N LEU A 40 -11.80 7.67 -6.78
CA LEU A 40 -10.39 7.88 -7.03
C LEU A 40 -10.15 7.82 -8.53
N GLU A 41 -9.79 8.95 -9.13
CA GLU A 41 -9.31 8.99 -10.51
C GLU A 41 -7.87 8.45 -10.59
N CYS A 42 -7.55 7.62 -11.57
CA CYS A 42 -6.17 7.25 -11.84
C CYS A 42 -5.85 7.49 -13.33
N PRO A 43 -4.56 7.61 -13.69
CA PRO A 43 -4.19 7.69 -15.10
C PRO A 43 -4.76 6.51 -15.88
N PRO A 44 -5.05 6.64 -17.20
CA PRO A 44 -5.74 5.59 -17.97
C PRO A 44 -5.09 4.19 -17.95
N GLY A 45 -3.79 4.11 -17.62
CA GLY A 45 -3.06 2.85 -17.48
C GLY A 45 -3.19 2.17 -16.11
N PHE A 46 -3.98 2.72 -15.19
CA PHE A 46 -4.14 2.23 -13.83
C PHE A 46 -5.52 1.64 -13.60
N GLU A 47 -5.55 0.51 -12.90
CA GLU A 47 -6.76 -0.12 -12.41
C GLU A 47 -6.88 0.07 -10.90
N ILE A 48 -8.08 0.35 -10.39
CA ILE A 48 -8.36 0.35 -8.95
C ILE A 48 -9.21 -0.88 -8.63
N ARG A 49 -8.76 -1.66 -7.65
CA ARG A 49 -9.45 -2.84 -7.15
C ARG A 49 -9.72 -2.67 -5.66
N TRP A 50 -10.99 -2.72 -5.31
CA TRP A 50 -11.47 -2.64 -3.93
C TRP A 50 -11.66 -4.03 -3.35
N ILE A 51 -11.19 -4.22 -2.11
CA ILE A 51 -11.32 -5.46 -1.35
C ILE A 51 -12.23 -5.16 -0.17
N ILE A 52 -13.38 -5.82 -0.11
CA ILE A 52 -14.41 -5.56 0.90
C ILE A 52 -14.27 -6.55 2.05
N ARG A 53 -14.03 -6.03 3.26
CA ARG A 53 -13.98 -6.86 4.48
C ARG A 53 -15.32 -7.47 4.85
N GLY A 54 -16.43 -6.88 4.46
CA GLY A 54 -17.77 -7.47 4.66
C GLY A 54 -18.07 -7.79 6.13
N GLY A 55 -17.83 -6.83 7.04
CA GLY A 55 -18.08 -6.96 8.48
C GLY A 55 -16.97 -7.65 9.27
N ARG A 56 -15.91 -8.15 8.63
CA ARG A 56 -14.70 -8.62 9.33
C ARG A 56 -13.95 -7.41 9.94
N PRO A 57 -13.43 -7.53 11.18
CA PRO A 57 -12.62 -6.46 11.78
C PRO A 57 -11.42 -6.07 10.90
N ALA A 58 -11.05 -4.80 10.90
CA ALA A 58 -9.83 -4.35 10.23
C ALA A 58 -8.62 -5.15 10.75
N GLY A 59 -7.70 -5.51 9.86
CA GLY A 59 -6.47 -6.22 10.24
C GLY A 59 -6.67 -7.65 10.74
N SER A 60 -7.89 -8.20 10.67
CA SER A 60 -8.17 -9.60 11.00
C SER A 60 -8.16 -10.52 9.78
N THR A 61 -7.92 -9.99 8.57
CA THR A 61 -7.93 -10.74 7.31
C THR A 61 -6.57 -10.68 6.62
N SER A 62 -6.33 -11.60 5.69
CA SER A 62 -5.15 -11.61 4.81
C SER A 62 -5.53 -11.39 3.34
N GLU A 63 -6.76 -10.94 3.05
CA GLU A 63 -7.27 -10.82 1.69
C GLU A 63 -6.48 -9.79 0.88
N LEU A 64 -6.17 -8.62 1.45
CA LEU A 64 -5.33 -7.61 0.80
C LEU A 64 -3.99 -8.18 0.32
N VAL A 65 -3.32 -8.94 1.19
CA VAL A 65 -2.04 -9.59 0.85
C VAL A 65 -2.24 -10.69 -0.20
N SER A 66 -3.34 -11.44 -0.11
CA SER A 66 -3.63 -12.54 -1.03
C SER A 66 -3.94 -12.04 -2.44
N GLU A 67 -4.73 -10.97 -2.57
CA GLU A 67 -5.01 -10.32 -3.85
C GLU A 67 -3.77 -9.65 -4.44
N ALA A 68 -2.94 -9.00 -3.61
CA ALA A 68 -1.69 -8.43 -4.07
C ALA A 68 -0.78 -9.47 -4.73
N LYS A 69 -0.64 -10.65 -4.10
CA LYS A 69 0.21 -11.74 -4.61
C LYS A 69 -0.28 -12.39 -5.89
N LYS A 70 -1.56 -12.20 -6.28
CA LYS A 70 -2.09 -12.67 -7.57
C LYS A 70 -1.63 -11.80 -8.75
N VAL A 71 -1.12 -10.60 -8.48
CA VAL A 71 -0.61 -9.70 -9.50
C VAL A 71 0.77 -10.18 -9.94
N SER A 72 0.94 -10.40 -11.25
CA SER A 72 2.26 -10.62 -11.84
C SER A 72 2.99 -9.28 -11.93
N LEU A 73 4.12 -9.17 -11.25
CA LEU A 73 4.98 -8.00 -11.31
C LEU A 73 5.95 -8.12 -12.48
N PRO A 74 6.11 -7.08 -13.32
CA PRO A 74 7.22 -7.03 -14.26
C PRO A 74 8.56 -7.12 -13.51
N PRO A 75 9.60 -7.72 -14.12
CA PRO A 75 10.92 -7.79 -13.50
C PRO A 75 11.54 -6.39 -13.35
N SER A 76 12.54 -6.29 -12.48
CA SER A 76 13.39 -5.10 -12.36
C SER A 76 14.24 -4.88 -13.62
N PRO A 77 14.55 -3.61 -14.01
CA PRO A 77 14.02 -2.38 -13.44
C PRO A 77 12.68 -1.95 -14.07
N GLY A 78 11.98 -1.05 -13.39
CA GLY A 78 10.76 -0.42 -13.92
C GLY A 78 9.47 -0.81 -13.19
N THR A 79 9.57 -1.62 -12.14
CA THR A 79 8.46 -1.92 -11.23
C THR A 79 8.66 -1.19 -9.92
N TYR A 80 7.59 -0.58 -9.41
CA TYR A 80 7.56 0.00 -8.08
C TYR A 80 6.35 -0.51 -7.28
N VAL A 81 6.56 -0.95 -6.04
CA VAL A 81 5.51 -1.42 -5.14
C VAL A 81 5.48 -0.59 -3.86
N TRP A 82 4.34 0.03 -3.58
CA TRP A 82 4.10 0.78 -2.36
C TRP A 82 3.04 0.10 -1.50
N PHE A 83 3.25 0.03 -0.19
CA PHE A 83 2.29 -0.45 0.80
C PHE A 83 2.19 0.49 2.00
N GLY A 84 0.96 0.81 2.39
CA GLY A 84 0.62 1.44 3.67
C GLY A 84 -0.56 0.72 4.31
N GLY A 85 -0.49 0.38 5.59
CA GLY A 85 -1.61 -0.23 6.30
C GLY A 85 -1.18 -1.08 7.49
N GLU A 86 -1.91 -2.15 7.77
CA GLU A 86 -1.65 -3.02 8.92
C GLU A 86 -0.25 -3.69 8.86
N GLN A 87 0.51 -3.60 9.96
CA GLN A 87 1.92 -3.97 10.03
C GLN A 87 2.22 -5.44 9.72
N SER A 88 1.31 -6.37 10.03
CA SER A 88 1.50 -7.80 9.79
C SER A 88 1.55 -8.15 8.30
N ALA A 89 0.98 -7.30 7.42
CA ALA A 89 1.04 -7.46 5.97
C ALA A 89 2.46 -7.22 5.39
N ILE A 90 3.32 -6.48 6.10
CA ILE A 90 4.67 -6.13 5.60
C ILE A 90 5.51 -7.36 5.33
N LYS A 91 5.56 -8.31 6.28
CA LYS A 91 6.42 -9.51 6.14
C LYS A 91 6.06 -10.34 4.90
N PRO A 92 4.80 -10.75 4.68
CA PRO A 92 4.45 -11.53 3.50
C PRO A 92 4.54 -10.73 2.19
N LEU A 93 4.27 -9.42 2.19
CA LEU A 93 4.47 -8.58 0.99
C LEU A 93 5.96 -8.43 0.65
N ARG A 94 6.82 -8.21 1.65
CA ARG A 94 8.27 -8.11 1.46
C ARG A 94 8.88 -9.39 0.89
N ALA A 95 8.41 -10.55 1.35
CA ALA A 95 8.83 -11.83 0.80
C ALA A 95 8.45 -11.95 -0.69
N TRP A 96 7.20 -11.59 -1.02
CA TRP A 96 6.69 -11.66 -2.39
C TRP A 96 7.41 -10.72 -3.37
N VAL A 97 7.62 -9.45 -3.01
CA VAL A 97 8.33 -8.52 -3.91
C VAL A 97 9.79 -8.95 -4.13
N LYS A 98 10.44 -9.51 -3.11
CA LYS A 98 11.80 -10.05 -3.23
C LYS A 98 11.85 -11.31 -4.08
N GLU A 99 10.87 -12.19 -3.94
CA GLU A 99 10.73 -13.39 -4.80
C GLU A 99 10.50 -13.01 -6.26
N ALA A 100 9.76 -11.93 -6.51
CA ALA A 100 9.60 -11.32 -7.83
C ALA A 100 10.86 -10.59 -8.36
N GLY A 101 11.95 -10.55 -7.57
CA GLY A 101 13.24 -9.98 -7.98
C GLY A 101 13.38 -8.48 -7.81
N LEU A 102 12.45 -7.80 -7.11
CA LEU A 102 12.58 -6.36 -6.85
C LEU A 102 13.72 -6.08 -5.86
N VAL A 103 14.49 -5.03 -6.15
CA VAL A 103 15.62 -4.59 -5.33
C VAL A 103 15.25 -3.46 -4.37
N ALA A 104 16.16 -3.10 -3.47
CA ALA A 104 15.96 -1.96 -2.59
C ALA A 104 15.75 -0.68 -3.41
N GLY A 105 14.76 0.14 -3.03
CA GLY A 105 14.34 1.34 -3.78
C GLY A 105 13.18 1.09 -4.75
N GLU A 106 12.93 -0.17 -5.15
CA GLU A 106 11.79 -0.55 -5.99
C GLU A 106 10.54 -0.93 -5.17
N PHE A 107 10.66 -0.95 -3.85
CA PHE A 107 9.50 -1.11 -2.98
C PHE A 107 9.64 -0.30 -1.69
N ASP A 108 8.49 0.12 -1.17
CA ASP A 108 8.32 0.83 0.07
C ASP A 108 7.10 0.25 0.80
N LEU A 109 7.33 -0.38 1.95
CA LEU A 109 6.30 -1.09 2.70
C LEU A 109 6.30 -0.57 4.14
N THR A 110 5.29 0.24 4.47
CA THR A 110 5.18 0.93 5.75
C THR A 110 3.97 0.44 6.53
N GLY A 111 4.16 0.13 7.81
CA GLY A 111 3.07 -0.23 8.72
C GLY A 111 2.52 1.02 9.39
N TYR A 112 1.27 1.38 9.11
CA TYR A 112 0.59 2.53 9.69
C TYR A 112 -0.04 2.21 11.04
N TRP A 113 -0.40 0.96 11.27
CA TRP A 113 -1.05 0.54 12.51
C TRP A 113 -0.89 -0.97 12.72
N ARG A 114 -1.36 -1.49 13.86
CA ARG A 114 -1.31 -2.92 14.16
C ARG A 114 -2.54 -3.40 14.92
N HIS A 115 -3.17 -4.46 14.42
CA HIS A 115 -4.34 -5.06 15.08
C HIS A 115 -3.97 -5.77 16.39
N GLY A 116 -4.85 -5.69 17.40
CA GLY A 116 -4.69 -6.36 18.69
C GLY A 116 -3.72 -5.72 19.69
N LYS A 117 -3.11 -4.57 19.39
CA LYS A 117 -2.34 -3.79 20.38
C LYS A 117 -3.20 -2.63 20.93
N HIS A 118 -3.81 -2.83 22.10
CA HIS A 118 -4.34 -1.73 22.89
C HIS A 118 -3.18 -1.00 23.57
N GLY A 119 -2.97 0.27 23.20
CA GLY A 119 -2.05 1.16 23.92
C GLY A 119 -0.59 1.05 23.51
N ASN A 120 -0.13 2.15 22.92
CA ASN A 120 1.25 2.61 22.74
C ASN A 120 1.99 2.27 21.43
N GLN A 121 2.02 3.32 20.62
CA GLN A 121 3.13 3.84 19.82
C GLN A 121 3.60 2.98 18.64
N LEU A 122 3.11 3.38 17.45
CA LEU A 122 4.06 3.66 16.37
C LEU A 122 5.27 4.35 16.99
N THR A 123 6.45 3.77 16.83
CA THR A 123 7.66 4.43 17.34
C THR A 123 7.77 5.81 16.68
N ALA A 124 8.50 6.75 17.29
CA ALA A 124 8.80 8.01 16.62
C ALA A 124 9.42 7.79 15.23
N GLY A 125 10.13 6.67 15.03
CA GLY A 125 10.62 6.22 13.73
C GLY A 125 9.50 5.81 12.77
N ASP A 126 8.51 5.03 13.22
CA ASP A 126 7.36 4.62 12.41
C ASP A 126 6.48 5.81 12.01
N VAL A 127 6.24 6.74 12.94
CA VAL A 127 5.50 7.99 12.67
C VAL A 127 6.29 8.88 11.72
N LEU A 128 7.59 9.08 11.96
CA LEU A 128 8.43 9.91 11.09
C LEU A 128 8.58 9.31 9.70
N HIS A 129 8.65 7.99 9.59
CA HIS A 129 8.68 7.29 8.31
C HIS A 129 7.33 7.46 7.59
N ALA A 130 6.20 7.16 8.24
CA ALA A 130 4.87 7.37 7.67
C ALA A 130 4.66 8.83 7.24
N VAL A 131 5.05 9.81 8.05
CA VAL A 131 4.95 11.25 7.74
C VAL A 131 5.89 11.67 6.60
N LYS A 132 7.14 11.19 6.56
CA LYS A 132 8.05 11.44 5.41
C LYS A 132 7.49 10.88 4.11
N HIS A 133 6.90 9.69 4.16
CA HIS A 133 6.25 9.06 3.03
C HIS A 133 4.92 9.73 2.67
N MET A 134 4.19 10.33 3.61
CA MET A 134 2.95 11.07 3.35
C MET A 134 3.23 12.48 2.79
N LEU A 135 4.38 13.08 3.13
CA LEU A 135 4.79 14.43 2.72
C LEU A 135 5.77 14.47 1.53
N HIS A 136 6.16 13.33 0.97
CA HIS A 136 7.12 13.26 -0.12
C HIS A 136 8.43 14.01 0.21
N ILE A 137 8.98 13.85 1.41
CA ILE A 137 10.32 14.38 1.72
C ILE A 137 11.33 13.44 1.05
N PRO A 138 12.00 13.83 -0.06
CA PRO A 138 13.00 12.98 -0.66
C PRO A 138 14.07 12.63 0.38
N HIS A 139 14.47 11.36 0.41
CA HIS A 139 15.72 10.99 1.08
C HIS A 139 16.83 11.82 0.43
N ARG A 140 17.38 12.78 1.18
CA ARG A 140 18.67 13.36 0.81
C ARG A 140 19.71 12.27 1.01
N ASP A 141 20.46 12.02 -0.05
CA ASP A 141 21.72 11.26 -0.03
C ASP A 141 22.68 11.77 1.06
#